data_AF-A0A2S7EVR8-F1
#
_entry.id   AF-A0A2S7EVR8-F1
#
_cell.length_a   1.000
_cell.length_b   1.000
_cell.length_c   1.000
_cell.angle_alpha   90.00
_cell.angle_beta   90.00
_cell.angle_gamma   90.00
#
_symmetry.space_group_name_H-M   'P 1'
#
loop_
_entity.id
_entity.type
_entity.pdbx_description
1 polymer ?
#
loop_
_entity_poly.entity_id
_entity_poly.type
_entity_poly.pdbx_seq_one_letter_code
_entity_poly.pdbx_strand_id
1 'polypeptide(L)'
;MLLAVWAAWSTASLAFLAAPPASASADAIRAQLQAFAPSAAARGQAVAFQLRVAGCGCKPGGRGSTLPGLRSVDLRQRSAPAALPYALIVFAADDRLVYAGPAQIEACGNAIPAAALIPRLLAAGNASPLILPTHCACP
;
A
#
# COMPACT_ATOMS: atom_id res chain seq x y z
N MET A 1 -6.52 44.29 -1.57
CA MET A 1 -5.81 43.41 -2.54
C MET A 1 -5.00 42.31 -1.88
N LEU A 2 -4.22 42.57 -0.82
CA LEU A 2 -3.39 41.54 -0.16
C LEU A 2 -4.18 40.29 0.29
N LEU A 3 -5.40 40.47 0.81
CA LEU A 3 -6.28 39.39 1.24
C LEU A 3 -6.72 38.47 0.10
N ALA A 4 -6.98 39.01 -1.10
CA ALA A 4 -7.40 38.22 -2.25
C ALA A 4 -6.24 37.34 -2.79
N VAL A 5 -5.02 37.88 -2.76
CA VAL A 5 -3.80 37.14 -3.15
C VAL A 5 -3.53 36.02 -2.15
N TRP A 6 -3.69 36.28 -0.85
CA TRP A 6 -3.49 35.27 0.20
C TRP A 6 -4.54 34.14 0.12
N ALA A 7 -5.81 34.50 -0.14
CA ALA A 7 -6.88 33.53 -0.33
C ALA A 7 -6.63 32.63 -1.55
N ALA A 8 -6.25 33.21 -2.69
CA ALA A 8 -5.94 32.46 -3.91
C ALA A 8 -4.73 31.52 -3.74
N TRP A 9 -3.70 31.97 -3.01
CA TRP A 9 -2.52 31.15 -2.73
C TRP A 9 -2.83 30.00 -1.77
N SER A 10 -3.69 30.25 -0.78
CA SER A 10 -4.11 29.22 0.18
C SER A 10 -4.97 28.14 -0.47
N THR A 11 -5.92 28.53 -1.33
CA THR A 11 -6.76 27.58 -2.06
C THR A 11 -5.95 26.77 -3.08
N ALA A 12 -4.99 27.39 -3.77
CA ALA A 12 -4.06 26.67 -4.65
C ALA A 12 -3.19 25.66 -3.88
N SER A 13 -2.66 26.05 -2.72
CA SER A 13 -1.84 25.16 -1.88
C SER A 13 -2.66 24.00 -1.32
N LEU A 14 -3.91 24.25 -0.92
CA LEU A 14 -4.84 23.22 -0.47
C LEU A 14 -5.23 22.28 -1.60
N ALA A 15 -5.47 22.78 -2.81
CA ALA A 15 -5.74 21.95 -3.98
C ALA A 15 -4.54 21.07 -4.36
N PHE A 16 -3.31 21.60 -4.23
CA PHE A 16 -2.08 20.85 -4.46
C PHE A 16 -1.88 19.73 -3.44
N LEU A 17 -2.20 19.97 -2.17
CA LEU A 17 -2.15 18.94 -1.11
C LEU A 17 -3.31 17.94 -1.20
N ALA A 18 -4.47 18.37 -1.70
CA ALA A 18 -5.65 17.53 -1.87
C ALA A 18 -5.52 16.57 -3.06
N ALA A 19 -4.64 16.86 -4.03
CA ALA A 19 -4.33 15.94 -5.10
C ALA A 19 -3.48 14.79 -4.53
N PRO A 20 -4.04 13.57 -4.35
CA PRO A 20 -3.23 12.44 -3.92
C PRO A 20 -2.13 12.23 -4.97
N PRO A 21 -0.89 11.88 -4.57
CA PRO A 21 0.17 11.60 -5.52
C PRO A 21 -0.33 10.55 -6.52
N ALA A 22 -0.05 10.71 -7.81
CA ALA A 22 -0.58 9.82 -8.86
C ALA A 22 -0.21 8.33 -8.64
N SER A 23 0.83 8.05 -7.86
CA SER A 23 1.25 6.72 -7.39
C SER A 23 0.37 6.12 -6.28
N ALA A 24 -0.55 6.89 -5.71
CA ALA A 24 -1.48 6.45 -4.66
C ALA A 24 -2.86 6.02 -5.21
N SER A 25 -3.07 5.99 -6.53
CA SER A 25 -4.29 5.41 -7.08
C SER A 25 -4.17 3.88 -7.17
N ALA A 26 -5.28 3.17 -6.96
CA ALA A 26 -5.32 1.71 -7.02
C ALA A 26 -4.85 1.17 -8.38
N ASP A 27 -5.19 1.86 -9.45
CA ASP A 27 -4.81 1.46 -10.82
C ASP A 27 -3.32 1.69 -11.10
N ALA A 28 -2.75 2.79 -10.60
CA ALA A 28 -1.30 3.03 -10.72
C ALA A 28 -0.51 1.95 -9.96
N ILE A 29 -0.92 1.63 -8.73
CA ILE A 29 -0.32 0.56 -7.92
C ILE A 29 -0.41 -0.77 -8.67
N ARG A 30 -1.57 -1.08 -9.26
CA ARG A 30 -1.76 -2.31 -10.06
C ARG A 30 -0.82 -2.35 -11.26
N ALA A 31 -0.76 -1.29 -12.06
CA ALA A 31 0.08 -1.24 -13.26
C ALA A 31 1.56 -1.42 -12.91
N GLN A 32 2.03 -0.76 -11.85
CA GLN A 32 3.40 -0.88 -11.38
C GLN A 32 3.70 -2.28 -10.84
N LEU A 33 2.76 -2.88 -10.11
CA LEU A 33 2.92 -4.25 -9.59
C LEU A 33 2.93 -5.28 -10.71
N GLN A 34 2.12 -5.10 -11.76
CA GLN A 34 2.14 -5.94 -12.96
C GLN A 34 3.46 -5.81 -13.72
N ALA A 35 3.98 -4.58 -13.87
CA ALA A 35 5.29 -4.36 -14.49
C ALA A 35 6.43 -5.00 -13.67
N PHE A 36 6.32 -4.97 -12.34
CA PHE A 36 7.29 -5.61 -11.46
C PHE A 36 7.17 -7.15 -11.48
N ALA A 37 5.97 -7.70 -11.32
CA ALA A 37 5.67 -9.12 -11.12
C ALA A 37 4.56 -9.63 -12.07
N PRO A 38 4.84 -9.74 -13.38
CA PRO A 38 3.81 -10.05 -14.39
C PRO A 38 3.16 -11.43 -14.21
N SER A 39 3.88 -12.40 -13.65
CA SER A 39 3.40 -13.78 -13.43
C SER A 39 2.51 -13.96 -12.20
N ALA A 40 2.37 -12.92 -11.36
CA ALA A 40 1.68 -13.05 -10.08
C ALA A 40 0.19 -12.64 -10.14
N ALA A 41 -0.27 -12.09 -11.25
CA ALA A 41 -1.63 -11.58 -11.48
C ALA A 41 -2.65 -12.69 -11.83
N ALA A 42 -2.78 -13.75 -11.02
CA ALA A 42 -3.90 -14.67 -11.20
C ALA A 42 -5.18 -14.03 -10.65
N ARG A 43 -6.22 -13.97 -11.49
CA ARG A 43 -7.53 -13.41 -11.14
C ARG A 43 -8.39 -14.45 -10.41
N GLY A 44 -9.33 -13.99 -9.58
CA GLY A 44 -10.33 -14.86 -8.94
C GLY A 44 -9.98 -15.35 -7.53
N GLN A 45 -8.83 -14.97 -6.96
CA GLN A 45 -8.49 -15.23 -5.57
C GLN A 45 -7.89 -13.97 -4.93
N ALA A 46 -8.23 -13.71 -3.67
CA ALA A 46 -7.58 -12.63 -2.91
C ALA A 46 -6.08 -12.95 -2.75
N VAL A 47 -5.23 -11.97 -3.08
CA VAL A 47 -3.78 -12.11 -3.09
C VAL A 47 -3.13 -11.05 -2.22
N ALA A 48 -2.13 -11.47 -1.45
CA ALA A 48 -1.25 -10.58 -0.69
C ALA A 48 0.17 -10.63 -1.25
N PHE A 49 0.66 -9.50 -1.73
CA PHE A 49 2.01 -9.31 -2.23
C PHE A 49 2.89 -8.72 -1.13
N GLN A 50 3.99 -9.38 -0.82
CA GLN A 50 4.99 -8.89 0.14
C GLN A 50 6.21 -8.40 -0.63
N LEU A 51 6.55 -7.13 -0.49
CA LEU A 51 7.63 -6.48 -1.23
C LEU A 51 8.71 -5.98 -0.28
N ARG A 52 9.96 -5.93 -0.77
CA ARG A 52 11.05 -5.25 -0.08
C ARG A 52 11.11 -3.80 -0.53
N VAL A 53 10.75 -2.86 0.32
CA VAL A 53 10.81 -1.42 0.02
C VAL A 53 12.28 -0.98 -0.11
N ALA A 54 12.62 -0.31 -1.21
CA ALA A 54 13.95 0.25 -1.41
C ALA A 54 14.24 1.36 -0.39
N GLY A 55 15.46 1.42 0.14
CA GLY A 55 15.87 2.44 1.11
C GLY A 55 15.49 2.14 2.57
N CYS A 56 14.62 1.16 2.83
CA CYS A 56 14.43 0.65 4.19
C CYS A 56 15.53 -0.39 4.50
N GLY A 57 16.36 -0.12 5.51
CA GLY A 57 17.47 -0.98 5.95
C GLY A 57 17.06 -2.32 6.58
N CYS A 58 15.77 -2.66 6.55
CA CYS A 58 15.25 -3.91 7.10
C CYS A 58 15.81 -5.10 6.32
N LYS A 59 16.56 -5.98 6.99
CA LYS A 59 16.90 -7.31 6.46
C LYS A 59 15.59 -8.11 6.45
N PRO A 60 15.19 -8.79 5.34
CA PRO A 60 14.02 -9.66 5.34
C PRO A 60 14.32 -10.90 6.20
N GLY A 61 14.20 -10.76 7.53
CA GLY A 61 14.58 -11.77 8.52
C GLY A 61 13.42 -12.64 9.01
N GLY A 62 12.18 -12.28 8.69
CA GLY A 62 10.98 -13.00 9.13
C GLY A 62 10.34 -13.84 8.02
N ARG A 63 9.75 -14.98 8.39
CA ARG A 63 8.73 -15.65 7.55
C ARG A 63 7.70 -14.59 7.15
N GLY A 64 7.37 -14.52 5.86
CA GLY A 64 6.36 -13.58 5.38
C GLY A 64 5.08 -13.76 6.19
N SER A 65 4.37 -12.67 6.47
CA SER A 65 3.12 -12.76 7.22
C SER A 65 2.19 -13.71 6.45
N THR A 66 1.78 -14.81 7.08
CA THR A 66 0.81 -15.73 6.48
C THR A 66 -0.57 -15.15 6.69
N LEU A 67 -1.19 -14.66 5.63
CA LEU A 67 -2.58 -14.20 5.67
C LEU A 67 -3.50 -15.40 5.36
N PRO A 68 -4.29 -15.89 6.34
CA PRO A 68 -5.17 -17.02 6.12
C PRO A 68 -6.23 -16.68 5.06
N GLY A 69 -6.48 -17.62 4.14
CA GLY A 69 -7.48 -17.44 3.07
C GLY A 69 -7.02 -16.57 1.90
N LEU A 70 -5.79 -16.05 1.92
CA LEU A 70 -5.20 -15.31 0.81
C LEU A 70 -4.04 -16.10 0.20
N ARG A 71 -3.91 -16.04 -1.13
CA ARG A 71 -2.70 -16.48 -1.79
C ARG A 71 -1.60 -15.45 -1.50
N SER A 72 -0.50 -15.90 -0.88
CA SER A 72 0.63 -15.01 -0.62
C SER A 72 1.68 -15.12 -1.73
N VAL A 73 2.13 -13.98 -2.22
CA VAL A 73 3.22 -13.85 -3.19
C VAL A 73 4.36 -13.10 -2.52
N ASP A 74 5.45 -13.81 -2.23
CA ASP A 74 6.64 -13.21 -1.63
C ASP A 74 7.58 -12.70 -2.73
N LEU A 75 7.72 -11.38 -2.83
CA LEU A 75 8.59 -10.67 -3.75
C LEU A 75 9.76 -10.00 -3.03
N ARG A 76 9.97 -10.28 -1.73
CA ARG A 76 11.01 -9.62 -0.90
C ARG A 76 12.44 -9.95 -1.31
N GLN A 77 12.63 -10.95 -2.18
CA GLN A 77 13.95 -11.33 -2.71
C GLN A 77 14.59 -10.25 -3.60
N ARG A 78 13.77 -9.33 -4.14
CA ARG A 78 14.23 -8.21 -4.97
C ARG A 78 13.66 -6.90 -4.46
N SER A 79 14.44 -5.82 -4.55
CA SER A 79 13.99 -4.49 -4.14
C SER A 79 12.86 -4.02 -5.06
N ALA A 80 11.77 -3.55 -4.47
CA ALA A 80 10.69 -2.90 -5.19
C ALA A 80 11.19 -1.59 -5.81
N PRO A 81 10.68 -1.21 -7.00
CA PRO A 81 10.96 0.10 -7.57
C PRO A 81 10.42 1.20 -6.66
N ALA A 82 11.00 2.40 -6.70
CA ALA A 82 10.55 3.55 -5.91
C ALA A 82 9.07 3.91 -6.13
N ALA A 83 8.52 3.54 -7.28
CA ALA A 83 7.12 3.69 -7.61
C ALA A 83 6.18 2.82 -6.74
N LEU A 84 6.69 1.72 -6.15
CA LEU A 84 5.99 0.82 -5.23
C LEU A 84 6.57 0.94 -3.80
N PRO A 85 6.31 2.05 -3.10
CA PRO A 85 6.84 2.29 -1.76
C PRO A 85 6.01 1.56 -0.68
N TYR A 86 5.56 0.33 -0.94
CA TYR A 86 4.70 -0.44 -0.05
C TYR A 86 5.32 -1.80 0.26
N ALA A 87 5.31 -2.21 1.54
CA ALA A 87 5.82 -3.50 1.96
C ALA A 87 4.78 -4.62 1.81
N LEU A 88 3.49 -4.26 1.90
CA LEU A 88 2.36 -5.15 1.73
C LEU A 88 1.32 -4.50 0.82
N ILE A 89 0.90 -5.23 -0.21
CA ILE A 89 -0.19 -4.85 -1.12
C ILE A 89 -1.18 -6.02 -1.16
N VAL A 90 -2.48 -5.75 -0.99
CA VAL A 90 -3.52 -6.78 -0.97
C VAL A 90 -4.61 -6.44 -1.97
N PHE A 91 -4.90 -7.40 -2.84
CA PHE A 91 -6.05 -7.36 -3.75
C PHE A 91 -7.09 -8.40 -3.34
N ALA A 92 -8.36 -8.04 -3.45
CA ALA A 92 -9.48 -8.95 -3.30
C ALA A 92 -9.65 -9.84 -4.55
N ALA A 93 -10.55 -10.82 -4.48
CA ALA A 93 -10.77 -11.78 -5.57
C ALA A 93 -11.35 -11.15 -6.85
N ASP A 94 -12.06 -10.02 -6.69
CA ASP A 94 -12.58 -9.16 -7.76
C ASP A 94 -11.52 -8.18 -8.32
N ASP A 95 -10.23 -8.42 -8.02
CA ASP A 95 -9.11 -7.54 -8.37
C ASP A 95 -9.18 -6.16 -7.73
N ARG A 96 -10.06 -5.89 -6.76
CA ARG A 96 -10.10 -4.60 -6.07
C ARG A 96 -8.90 -4.44 -5.13
N LEU A 97 -8.24 -3.28 -5.14
CA LEU A 97 -7.22 -2.97 -4.13
C LEU A 97 -7.91 -2.84 -2.75
N VAL A 98 -7.39 -3.54 -1.75
CA VAL A 98 -7.90 -3.53 -0.37
C VAL A 98 -6.94 -2.77 0.54
N TYR A 99 -5.65 -3.00 0.35
CA TYR A 99 -4.60 -2.44 1.20
C TYR A 99 -3.31 -2.19 0.42
N ALA A 100 -2.67 -1.07 0.67
CA ALA A 100 -1.29 -0.80 0.25
C ALA A 100 -0.57 -0.03 1.37
N GLY A 101 0.49 -0.59 1.95
CA GLY A 101 1.11 0.02 3.12
C GLY A 101 2.26 -0.79 3.70
N PRO A 102 2.67 -0.48 4.95
CA PRO A 102 3.67 -1.25 5.67
C PRO A 102 3.13 -2.62 6.11
N ALA A 103 4.02 -3.56 6.43
CA ALA A 103 3.60 -4.86 6.97
C ALA A 103 3.17 -4.76 8.45
N GLN A 104 3.70 -3.77 9.17
CA GLN A 104 3.34 -3.41 10.53
C GLN A 104 2.94 -1.93 10.59
N ILE A 105 1.87 -1.63 11.32
CA ILE A 105 1.35 -0.28 11.52
C ILE A 105 1.71 0.13 12.94
N GLU A 106 2.40 1.26 13.08
CA GLU A 106 2.64 1.85 14.40
C GLU A 106 1.40 2.63 14.84
N ALA A 107 0.82 2.23 15.98
CA ALA A 107 -0.32 2.90 16.58
C ALA A 107 -0.05 3.09 18.09
N CYS A 108 0.06 4.35 18.52
CA CYS A 108 0.22 4.73 19.92
C CYS A 108 1.36 3.96 20.65
N GLY A 109 2.51 3.80 19.99
CA GLY A 109 3.68 3.10 20.55
C GLY A 109 3.64 1.57 20.45
N ASN A 110 2.60 0.99 19.83
CA ASN A 110 2.50 -0.44 19.59
C ASN A 110 2.61 -0.75 18.09
N ALA A 111 3.28 -1.85 17.76
CA ALA A 111 3.32 -2.39 16.40
C ALA A 111 2.15 -3.36 16.19
N ILE A 112 1.26 -3.04 15.25
CA ILE A 112 0.10 -3.86 14.89
C ILE A 112 0.37 -4.50 13.52
N PRO A 113 0.32 -5.83 13.37
CA PRO A 113 0.48 -6.44 12.06
C PRO A 113 -0.69 -6.04 11.15
N ALA A 114 -0.39 -5.51 9.96
CA ALA A 114 -1.43 -5.11 9.00
C ALA A 114 -2.36 -6.29 8.65
N ALA A 115 -1.83 -7.52 8.67
CA ALA A 115 -2.57 -8.77 8.49
C ALA A 115 -3.78 -8.92 9.43
N ALA A 116 -3.76 -8.32 10.64
CA ALA A 116 -4.89 -8.36 11.56
C ALA A 116 -6.10 -7.52 11.08
N LEU A 117 -5.88 -6.54 10.20
CA LEU A 117 -6.93 -5.66 9.66
C LEU A 117 -7.49 -6.18 8.33
N ILE A 118 -6.69 -6.94 7.56
CA ILE A 118 -7.05 -7.38 6.21
C ILE A 118 -8.40 -8.13 6.14
N PRO A 119 -8.76 -9.05 7.05
CA PRO A 119 -10.06 -9.73 6.99
C PRO A 119 -11.24 -8.76 7.09
N ARG A 120 -11.13 -7.72 7.92
CA ARG A 120 -12.18 -6.70 8.06
C ARG A 120 -12.29 -5.83 6.82
N LEU A 121 -11.15 -5.45 6.23
CA LEU A 121 -11.11 -4.66 4.99
C LEU A 121 -11.68 -5.46 3.79
N LEU A 122 -11.42 -6.77 3.73
CA LEU A 122 -12.01 -7.66 2.74
C LEU A 122 -13.54 -7.76 2.91
N ALA A 123 -14.00 -7.92 4.15
CA ALA A 123 -15.43 -8.01 4.47
C ALA A 123 -16.20 -6.70 4.21
N ALA A 124 -15.53 -5.55 4.28
CA ALA A 124 -16.13 -4.24 4.01
C ALA A 124 -16.55 -4.02 2.55
N GLY A 125 -16.15 -4.90 1.62
CA GLY A 125 -16.63 -4.91 0.24
C GLY A 125 -16.31 -3.62 -0.51
N ASN A 126 -17.21 -2.65 -0.50
CA ASN A 126 -17.10 -1.43 -1.32
C ASN A 126 -16.35 -0.28 -0.63
N ALA A 127 -15.66 -0.55 0.47
CA ALA A 127 -14.86 0.47 1.14
C ALA A 127 -13.67 0.92 0.29
N SER A 128 -13.35 2.21 0.36
CA SER A 128 -12.15 2.77 -0.25
C SER A 128 -10.89 1.99 0.20
N PRO A 129 -9.92 1.76 -0.70
CA PRO A 129 -8.69 1.07 -0.34
C PRO A 129 -7.98 1.81 0.78
N LEU A 130 -7.46 1.05 1.76
CA LEU A 130 -6.63 1.63 2.79
C LEU A 130 -5.19 1.75 2.29
N ILE A 131 -4.79 2.96 1.93
CA ILE A 131 -3.45 3.27 1.43
C ILE A 131 -2.73 4.08 2.51
N LEU A 132 -1.72 3.47 3.15
CA LEU A 132 -0.89 4.17 4.13
C LEU A 132 0.44 4.58 3.50
N PRO A 133 0.81 5.87 3.54
CA PRO A 133 2.15 6.31 3.17
C PRO A 133 3.18 5.67 4.11
N THR A 134 4.32 5.29 3.57
CA THR A 134 5.33 4.55 4.32
C THR A 134 6.22 5.48 5.15
N HIS A 135 6.25 5.19 6.44
CA HIS A 135 7.49 5.25 7.22
C HIS A 135 7.99 3.81 7.32
N CYS A 136 9.30 3.57 7.22
CA CYS A 136 9.86 2.22 7.24
C CYS A 136 9.53 1.49 8.55
N ALA A 137 8.40 0.80 8.63
CA ALA A 137 8.06 -0.10 9.73
C ALA A 137 8.54 -1.51 9.36
N CYS A 138 9.69 -1.89 9.91
CA CYS A 138 10.26 -3.23 9.71
C CYS A 138 9.38 -4.28 10.43
N PRO A 139 9.21 -5.49 9.85
CA PRO A 139 8.57 -6.60 10.55
C PRO A 139 9.44 -7.18 11.67
#